data_AF-A0A950SPU5-F1
#
_entry.id   AF-A0A950SPU5-F1
#
_cell.length_a   1.000
_cell.length_b   1.000
_cell.length_c   1.000
_cell.angle_alpha   90.00
_cell.angle_beta   90.00
_cell.angle_gamma   90.00
#
_symmetry.space_group_name_H-M   'P 1'
#
loop_
_entity.id
_entity.type
_entity.pdbx_description
1 polymer ?
#
loop_
_entity_poly.entity_id
_entity_poly.type
_entity_poly.pdbx_seq_one_letter_code
_entity_poly.pdbx_strand_id
1 'polypeptide(L)'
;MDDGLGLPEGAFAKIDTQDDEIFYEPPRLVCHIDCGAIAALTGLYRTQLPVGGVLLDLMSSWVSHLPADIRYTEVIGHGMNAAELTANPRLSRWFVQNLNRDPVLPLVD
;
A
#
# COMPACT_ATOMS: atom_id res chain seq x y z
N MET A 1 -2.07 28.52 -19.51
CA MET A 1 -2.73 29.13 -18.34
C MET A 1 -1.74 29.00 -17.22
N ASP A 2 -1.33 30.12 -16.63
CA ASP A 2 -0.43 30.18 -15.47
C ASP A 2 -1.14 29.47 -14.30
N ASP A 3 -0.57 28.39 -13.79
CA ASP A 3 -1.20 27.52 -12.77
C ASP A 3 -1.18 28.16 -11.37
N GLY A 4 -0.68 29.39 -11.26
CA GLY A 4 -0.61 30.17 -10.02
C GLY A 4 0.45 29.67 -9.03
N LEU A 5 1.13 28.57 -9.33
CA LEU A 5 2.18 27.98 -8.50
C LEU A 5 3.59 28.43 -8.92
N GLY A 6 3.71 29.10 -10.08
CA GLY A 6 5.00 29.53 -10.62
C GLY A 6 5.92 28.37 -11.00
N LEU A 7 5.34 27.20 -11.23
CA LEU A 7 6.07 25.99 -11.60
C LEU A 7 6.34 25.97 -13.12
N PRO A 8 7.45 25.35 -13.55
CA PRO A 8 7.74 25.20 -14.97
C PRO A 8 6.64 24.37 -15.65
N GLU A 9 6.43 24.62 -16.95
CA GLU A 9 5.52 23.83 -17.76
C GLU A 9 5.88 22.34 -17.65
N GLY A 10 4.88 21.50 -17.35
CA GLY A 10 5.09 20.06 -17.18
C GLY A 10 5.60 19.63 -15.80
N ALA A 11 5.62 20.50 -14.78
CA ALA A 11 6.04 20.13 -13.42
C ALA A 11 5.28 18.93 -12.81
N PHE A 12 4.05 18.68 -13.27
CA PHE A 12 3.22 17.54 -12.87
C PHE A 12 3.13 16.44 -13.94
N ALA A 13 3.84 16.59 -15.06
CA ALA A 13 3.87 15.56 -16.09
C ALA A 13 4.65 14.34 -15.58
N LYS A 14 4.13 13.15 -15.85
CA LYS A 14 4.87 11.92 -15.57
C LYS A 14 6.08 11.83 -16.49
N ILE A 15 7.25 11.55 -15.92
CA ILE A 15 8.47 11.25 -16.70
C ILE A 15 8.29 9.93 -17.46
N ASP A 16 7.58 8.98 -16.84
CA ASP A 16 7.26 7.69 -17.41
C ASP A 16 5.73 7.50 -17.46
N THR A 17 5.21 7.26 -18.66
CA THR A 17 3.77 7.06 -18.91
C THR A 17 3.44 5.59 -19.19
N GLN A 18 4.37 4.65 -18.99
CA GLN A 18 4.09 3.22 -19.11
C GLN A 18 3.04 2.77 -18.09
N ASP A 19 2.37 1.64 -18.37
CA ASP A 19 1.37 1.08 -17.46
C ASP A 19 2.07 0.60 -16.18
N ASP A 20 1.52 0.98 -15.03
CA ASP A 20 2.03 0.59 -13.71
C ASP A 20 2.08 -0.94 -13.57
N GLU A 21 1.21 -1.68 -14.27
CA GLU A 21 1.23 -3.15 -14.29
C GLU A 21 2.59 -3.72 -14.69
N ILE A 22 3.31 -3.07 -15.62
CA ILE A 22 4.66 -3.49 -16.04
C ILE A 22 5.66 -3.28 -14.89
N PHE A 23 5.54 -2.17 -14.16
CA PHE A 23 6.41 -1.86 -13.04
C PHE A 23 6.22 -2.83 -11.86
N TYR A 24 4.98 -3.26 -11.61
CA TYR A 24 4.61 -4.13 -10.50
C TYR A 24 4.63 -5.63 -10.84
N GLU A 25 4.80 -6.02 -12.11
CA GLU A 25 4.92 -7.42 -12.53
C GLU A 25 6.01 -8.19 -11.75
N PRO A 26 7.28 -7.73 -11.67
CA PRO A 26 8.30 -8.43 -10.90
C PRO A 26 8.08 -8.26 -9.39
N PRO A 27 7.94 -9.36 -8.61
CA PRO A 27 7.76 -9.26 -7.16
C PRO A 27 9.01 -8.75 -6.46
N ARG A 28 8.82 -7.85 -5.50
CA ARG A 28 9.87 -7.26 -4.67
C ARG A 28 9.69 -7.70 -3.22
N LEU A 29 10.22 -8.87 -2.90
CA LEU A 29 10.26 -9.41 -1.54
C LEU A 29 11.42 -8.79 -0.73
N VAL A 30 11.47 -7.46 -0.69
CA VAL A 30 12.46 -6.67 0.04
C VAL A 30 11.77 -5.65 0.93
N CYS A 31 12.46 -5.17 1.96
CA CYS A 31 11.97 -4.04 2.74
C CYS A 31 12.60 -2.75 2.21
N HIS A 32 11.77 -1.81 1.77
CA HIS A 32 12.22 -0.59 1.10
C HIS A 32 12.61 0.55 2.06
N ILE A 33 12.22 0.46 3.33
CA ILE A 33 12.48 1.46 4.36
C ILE A 33 13.41 0.91 5.44
N ASP A 34 14.16 1.79 6.08
CA ASP A 34 15.10 1.40 7.14
C ASP A 34 14.38 1.00 8.45
N CYS A 35 15.13 0.35 9.34
CA CYS A 35 14.60 -0.15 10.62
C CYS A 35 14.01 0.96 11.51
N GLY A 36 14.55 2.18 11.46
CA GLY A 36 14.04 3.32 12.22
C GLY A 36 12.67 3.77 11.71
N ALA A 37 12.52 3.87 10.40
CA ALA A 37 11.24 4.16 9.76
C ALA A 37 10.19 3.08 10.07
N ILE A 38 10.58 1.80 10.01
CA ILE A 38 9.69 0.68 10.37
C ILE A 38 9.24 0.79 11.82
N ALA A 39 10.16 1.08 12.75
CA ALA A 39 9.84 1.21 14.17
C ALA A 39 8.88 2.36 14.42
N ALA A 40 9.11 3.52 13.78
CA ALA A 40 8.23 4.68 13.87
C ALA A 40 6.83 4.37 13.33
N LEU A 41 6.74 3.74 12.15
CA LEU A 41 5.46 3.37 11.54
C LEU A 41 4.68 2.35 12.39
N THR A 42 5.38 1.33 12.90
CA THR A 42 4.80 0.33 13.81
C THR A 42 4.27 1.00 15.09
N GLY A 43 5.03 1.93 15.66
CA GLY A 43 4.63 2.70 16.83
C GLY A 43 3.40 3.58 16.57
N LEU A 44 3.35 4.22 15.40
CA LEU A 44 2.18 4.99 14.98
C LEU A 44 0.94 4.09 14.87
N TYR A 45 1.03 3.00 14.12
CA TYR A 45 -0.07 2.05 13.93
C TYR A 45 -0.59 1.47 15.24
N ARG A 46 0.28 1.21 16.23
CA ARG A 46 -0.13 0.79 17.58
C ARG A 46 -1.10 1.77 18.25
N THR A 47 -0.94 3.06 17.99
CA THR A 47 -1.73 4.12 18.64
C THR A 47 -2.96 4.53 17.84
N GLN A 48 -2.91 4.40 16.50
CA GLN A 48 -3.95 4.89 15.61
C GLN A 48 -4.94 3.79 15.20
N LEU A 49 -4.49 2.54 15.08
CA LEU A 49 -5.34 1.45 14.61
C LEU A 49 -6.08 0.78 15.77
N PRO A 50 -7.39 0.49 15.62
CA PRO A 50 -8.17 -0.14 16.67
C PRO A 50 -7.76 -1.60 16.89
N VAL A 51 -7.54 -1.98 18.14
CA VAL A 51 -7.35 -3.38 18.54
C VAL A 51 -8.61 -4.17 18.17
N GLY A 52 -8.44 -5.34 17.54
CA GLY A 52 -9.57 -6.15 17.07
C GLY A 52 -10.36 -5.55 15.91
N GLY A 53 -9.86 -4.48 15.27
CA GLY A 53 -10.48 -3.89 14.08
C GLY A 53 -10.41 -4.78 12.84
N VAL A 54 -11.21 -4.43 11.85
CA VAL A 54 -11.07 -4.87 10.46
C VAL A 54 -10.30 -3.78 9.71
N LEU A 55 -9.17 -4.13 9.11
CA LEU A 55 -8.27 -3.19 8.47
C LEU A 55 -8.23 -3.40 6.95
N LEU A 56 -8.19 -2.31 6.20
CA LEU A 56 -7.83 -2.31 4.78
C LEU A 56 -6.41 -1.74 4.62
N ASP A 57 -5.48 -2.58 4.19
CA ASP A 57 -4.08 -2.23 3.91
C ASP A 57 -3.92 -1.92 2.43
N LEU A 58 -3.93 -0.62 2.08
CA LEU A 58 -3.79 -0.12 0.71
C LEU A 58 -2.32 0.01 0.33
N MET A 59 -1.99 -0.47 -0.87
CA MET A 59 -0.63 -0.50 -1.42
C MET A 59 0.25 -1.47 -0.63
N SER A 60 -0.37 -2.53 -0.14
CA SER A 60 0.28 -3.60 0.58
C SER A 60 1.24 -4.35 -0.34
N SER A 61 2.24 -4.92 0.30
CA SER A 61 3.23 -5.84 -0.29
C SER A 61 3.33 -7.05 0.63
N TRP A 62 4.50 -7.68 0.72
CA TRP A 62 4.75 -8.83 1.58
C TRP A 62 4.93 -8.50 3.07
N VAL A 63 4.99 -7.20 3.44
CA VAL A 63 5.07 -6.72 4.84
C VAL A 63 4.17 -5.51 5.05
N SER A 64 3.27 -5.58 6.05
CA SER A 64 2.34 -4.48 6.42
C SER A 64 2.82 -3.58 7.56
N HIS A 65 3.96 -3.88 8.20
CA HIS A 65 4.51 -3.15 9.36
C HIS A 65 3.54 -3.00 10.55
N LEU A 66 2.54 -3.88 10.65
CA LEU A 66 1.61 -3.89 11.77
C LEU A 66 2.31 -4.38 13.05
N PRO A 67 1.95 -3.84 14.23
CA PRO A 67 2.42 -4.36 15.52
C PRO A 67 2.15 -5.86 15.65
N ALA A 68 3.22 -6.64 15.87
CA ALA A 68 3.14 -8.10 15.88
C ALA A 68 2.27 -8.65 17.03
N ASP A 69 2.22 -7.93 18.14
CA ASP A 69 1.49 -8.28 19.37
C ASP A 69 0.00 -7.89 19.34
N ILE A 70 -0.42 -7.06 18.37
CA ILE A 70 -1.83 -6.70 18.21
C ILE A 70 -2.51 -7.68 17.28
N ARG A 71 -3.64 -8.20 17.75
CA ARG A 71 -4.57 -9.02 16.96
C ARG A 71 -5.64 -8.12 16.36
N TYR A 72 -5.80 -8.24 15.05
CA TYR A 72 -6.89 -7.66 14.29
C TYR A 72 -7.89 -8.76 13.94
N THR A 73 -9.16 -8.40 13.78
CA THR A 73 -10.19 -9.36 13.39
C THR A 73 -9.97 -9.82 11.95
N GLU A 74 -9.64 -8.87 11.08
CA GLU A 74 -9.31 -9.14 9.67
C GLU A 74 -8.35 -8.07 9.16
N VAL A 75 -7.41 -8.46 8.31
CA VAL A 75 -6.57 -7.52 7.55
C VAL A 75 -6.74 -7.86 6.07
N ILE A 76 -7.36 -6.94 5.34
CA ILE A 76 -7.65 -7.06 3.91
C ILE A 76 -6.56 -6.30 3.17
N GLY A 77 -5.74 -7.01 2.41
CA GLY A 77 -4.66 -6.38 1.63
C GLY A 77 -5.08 -6.02 0.22
N HIS A 78 -4.59 -4.89 -0.26
CA HIS A 78 -4.72 -4.46 -1.64
C HIS A 78 -3.36 -4.07 -2.19
N GLY A 79 -2.99 -4.60 -3.35
CA GLY A 79 -1.72 -4.28 -4.02
C GLY A 79 -1.75 -4.63 -5.50
N MET A 80 -0.59 -4.48 -6.15
CA MET A 80 -0.43 -4.69 -7.60
C MET A 80 0.28 -6.00 -7.95
N ASN A 81 0.74 -6.77 -6.96
CA ASN A 81 1.48 -8.01 -7.16
C ASN A 81 0.94 -9.15 -6.28
N ALA A 82 0.38 -10.19 -6.91
CA ALA A 82 -0.21 -11.32 -6.21
C ALA A 82 0.80 -12.13 -5.38
N ALA A 83 2.06 -12.25 -5.83
CA ALA A 83 3.09 -13.02 -5.13
C ALA A 83 3.53 -12.31 -3.84
N GLU A 84 3.65 -10.98 -3.86
CA GLU A 84 3.92 -10.18 -2.66
C GLU A 84 2.79 -10.30 -1.64
N LEU A 85 1.54 -10.11 -2.08
CA LEU A 85 0.37 -10.22 -1.20
C LEU A 85 0.21 -11.62 -0.60
N THR A 86 0.48 -12.66 -1.39
CA THR A 86 0.49 -14.05 -0.91
C THR A 86 1.56 -14.29 0.15
N ALA A 87 2.73 -13.66 0.02
CA ALA A 87 3.83 -13.79 0.97
C ALA A 87 3.61 -13.01 2.27
N ASN A 88 2.59 -12.15 2.36
CA ASN A 88 2.35 -11.33 3.54
C ASN A 88 1.64 -12.11 4.66
N PRO A 89 2.32 -12.39 5.79
CA PRO A 89 1.74 -13.20 6.86
C PRO A 89 0.69 -12.47 7.69
N ARG A 90 0.50 -11.16 7.48
CA ARG A 90 -0.46 -10.34 8.23
C ARG A 90 -1.84 -10.32 7.58
N LEU A 91 -1.95 -10.63 6.29
CA LEU A 91 -3.21 -10.53 5.54
C LEU A 91 -4.10 -11.75 5.81
N SER A 92 -5.38 -11.49 6.07
CA SER A 92 -6.42 -12.51 6.15
C SER A 92 -6.92 -12.90 4.77
N ARG A 93 -7.01 -11.92 3.87
CA ARG A 93 -7.30 -12.08 2.44
C ARG A 93 -6.76 -10.87 1.68
N TRP A 94 -6.72 -10.96 0.36
CA TRP A 94 -6.24 -9.87 -0.49
C TRP A 94 -6.89 -9.88 -1.86
N PHE A 95 -6.77 -8.75 -2.56
CA PHE A 95 -7.13 -8.61 -3.97
C PHE A 95 -6.10 -7.76 -4.71
N VAL A 96 -5.91 -8.03 -6.00
CA VAL A 96 -5.06 -7.24 -6.88
C VAL A 96 -5.93 -6.33 -7.71
N GLN A 97 -5.63 -5.03 -7.72
CA GLN A 97 -6.34 -4.05 -8.52
C GLN A 97 -5.45 -2.83 -8.80
N ASN A 98 -5.57 -2.31 -10.01
CA ASN A 98 -4.95 -1.05 -10.37
C ASN A 98 -5.92 0.11 -10.10
N LEU A 99 -5.73 0.81 -8.96
CA LEU A 99 -6.58 1.94 -8.58
C LEU A 99 -6.44 3.17 -9.48
N ASN A 100 -5.37 3.25 -10.28
CA ASN A 100 -5.26 4.29 -11.31
C ASN A 100 -6.18 4.02 -12.51
N ARG A 101 -6.63 2.77 -12.70
CA ARG A 101 -7.56 2.36 -13.76
C ARG A 101 -9.00 2.25 -13.27
N ASP A 102 -9.19 1.60 -12.13
CA ASP A 102 -10.50 1.45 -11.48
C ASP A 102 -10.38 1.81 -10.00
N PRO A 103 -10.89 2.98 -9.57
CA PRO A 103 -10.79 3.42 -8.18
C PRO A 103 -11.85 2.79 -7.26
N VAL A 104 -12.78 1.99 -7.78
CA VAL A 104 -13.88 1.42 -6.99
C VAL A 104 -13.37 0.17 -6.25
N LEU A 105 -13.42 0.20 -4.92
CA LEU A 105 -13.00 -0.95 -4.12
C LEU A 105 -14.03 -2.07 -4.20
N PRO A 106 -13.63 -3.34 -4.41
CA PRO A 106 -14.51 -4.51 -4.45
C PRO A 106 -14.85 -4.98 -3.03
N LEU A 107 -15.25 -4.04 -2.17
CA LEU A 107 -15.59 -4.25 -0.77
C LEU A 107 -16.99 -3.71 -0.52
N VAL A 108 -17.73 -4.38 0.36
CA VAL A 108 -19.01 -3.88 0.84
C VAL A 108 -18.77 -2.87 1.97
N ASP A 109 -19.66 -1.88 2.07
CA ASP A 109 -19.67 -0.90 3.18
C ASP A 109 -20.08 -1.54 4.52
#